data_AF-A0A7D5M774-F1
#
_entry.id   AF-A0A7D5M774-F1
#
_cell.length_a   1.000
_cell.length_b   1.000
_cell.length_c   1.000
_cell.angle_alpha   90.00
_cell.angle_beta   90.00
_cell.angle_gamma   90.00
#
_symmetry.space_group_name_H-M   'P 1'
#
loop_
_entity.id
_entity.type
_entity.pdbx_description
1 polymer ?
#
loop_
_entity_poly.entity_id
_entity_poly.type
_entity_poly.pdbx_seq_one_letter_code
_entity_poly.pdbx_strand_id
1 'polypeptide(L)' 'MDPESSKRIDEIMFETSDKITAIVDEIRLIRFSEMAEKEKQIKYDKLRKEFEHVMHVEERKIEEIMKKSSELL' A
#
# COMPACT_ATOMS: atom_id res chain seq x y z
N MET A 1 4.95 23.07 4.78
CA MET A 1 3.85 22.31 4.17
C MET A 1 2.56 22.91 4.65
N ASP A 2 1.68 23.27 3.73
CA ASP A 2 0.38 23.86 4.04
C ASP A 2 -0.59 22.81 4.61
N PRO A 3 -1.62 23.23 5.39
CA PRO A 3 -2.56 22.31 6.02
C PRO A 3 -3.33 21.40 5.06
N GLU A 4 -3.57 21.85 3.82
CA GLU A 4 -4.28 21.06 2.81
C GLU A 4 -3.41 19.91 2.28
N SER A 5 -2.14 20.19 1.99
CA SER A 5 -1.16 19.17 1.62
C SER A 5 -0.97 18.12 2.72
N SER A 6 -0.90 18.54 3.98
CA SER A 6 -0.82 17.61 5.12
C SER A 6 -2.05 16.71 5.21
N LYS A 7 -3.26 17.29 5.10
CA LYS A 7 -4.51 16.51 5.11
C LYS A 7 -4.56 15.45 4.00
N ARG A 8 -4.12 15.81 2.79
CA ARG A 8 -4.11 14.87 1.64
C ARG A 8 -3.11 13.73 1.83
N ILE A 9 -1.98 13.99 2.47
CA ILE A 9 -1.02 12.93 2.83
C ILE A 9 -1.63 12.00 3.88
N ASP A 10 -2.31 12.54 4.89
CA ASP A 10 -2.99 11.72 5.91
C ASP A 10 -4.07 10.82 5.28
N GLU A 11 -4.83 11.34 4.32
CA GLU A 11 -5.83 10.57 3.54
C GLU A 11 -5.15 9.42 2.76
N ILE A 12 -4.02 9.68 2.09
CA ILE A 12 -3.25 8.65 1.39
C ILE A 12 -2.75 7.58 2.36
N MET A 13 -2.23 7.98 3.52
CA MET A 13 -1.73 7.05 4.54
C MET A 13 -2.85 6.15 5.08
N PHE A 14 -4.05 6.71 5.26
CA PHE A 14 -5.24 5.96 5.66
C PHE A 14 -5.65 4.93 4.60
N GLU A 15 -5.80 5.34 3.34
CA GLU A 15 -6.11 4.43 2.24
C GLU A 15 -5.04 3.34 2.06
N THR A 16 -3.78 3.69 2.29
CA THR A 16 -2.65 2.75 2.23
C THR A 16 -2.77 1.69 3.32
N SER A 17 -3.14 2.08 4.54
CA SER A 17 -3.41 1.13 5.63
C SER A 17 -4.54 0.16 5.29
N ASP A 18 -5.62 0.63 4.67
CA ASP A 18 -6.74 -0.23 4.26
C ASP A 18 -6.29 -1.27 3.22
N LYS A 19 -5.51 -0.84 2.22
CA LYS A 19 -4.95 -1.74 1.19
C LYS A 19 -4.00 -2.78 1.80
N ILE A 20 -3.12 -2.37 2.72
CA ILE A 20 -2.19 -3.28 3.39
C ILE A 20 -2.97 -4.27 4.26
N THR A 21 -4.00 -3.82 4.97
CA THR A 21 -4.87 -4.69 5.77
C THR A 21 -5.50 -5.78 4.92
N ALA A 22 -6.03 -5.43 3.74
CA ALA A 22 -6.59 -6.41 2.82
C ALA A 22 -5.57 -7.48 2.38
N ILE A 23 -4.33 -7.07 2.07
CA ILE A 23 -3.24 -8.00 1.71
C ILE A 23 -2.92 -8.93 2.89
N VAL A 24 -2.82 -8.39 4.10
CA VAL A 24 -2.54 -9.18 5.32
C VAL A 24 -3.65 -10.19 5.60
N ASP A 25 -4.91 -9.81 5.39
CA ASP A 25 -6.03 -10.72 5.56
C ASP A 25 -6.02 -11.83 4.51
N GLU A 26 -5.65 -11.55 3.26
CA GLU A 26 -5.47 -12.59 2.25
C GLU A 26 -4.31 -13.56 2.60
N ILE A 27 -3.19 -13.03 3.12
CA ILE A 27 -2.10 -13.86 3.64
C ILE A 27 -2.60 -14.81 4.74
N ARG A 28 -3.43 -14.31 5.67
CA ARG A 28 -4.02 -15.14 6.73
C ARG A 28 -4.90 -16.23 6.16
N LEU A 29 -5.77 -15.90 5.20
CA LEU A 29 -6.64 -16.88 4.54
C LEU A 29 -5.82 -17.98 3.84
N ILE A 30 -4.75 -17.62 3.13
CA ILE A 30 -3.86 -18.59 2.49
C ILE A 30 -3.17 -19.47 3.52
N ARG A 31 -2.65 -18.88 4.61
CA ARG A 31 -1.92 -19.60 5.65
C ARG A 31 -2.74 -20.73 6.27
N PHE A 32 -4.01 -20.45 6.57
CA PHE A 32 -4.91 -21.41 7.21
C PHE A 32 -5.74 -22.24 6.22
N SER A 33 -5.54 -22.05 4.91
CA SER A 33 -6.19 -22.89 3.90
C SER A 33 -5.58 -24.29 3.81
N GLU A 34 -6.38 -25.24 3.35
CA GLU A 34 -5.96 -26.62 3.01
C GLU A 34 -5.24 -26.72 1.65
N MET A 35 -4.86 -25.59 1.08
CA MET A 35 -4.16 -25.50 -0.21
C MET A 35 -2.78 -26.16 -0.15
N ALA A 36 -2.31 -26.69 -1.28
CA ALA A 36 -0.97 -27.25 -1.37
C ALA A 36 0.09 -26.16 -1.11
N GLU A 37 1.17 -26.49 -0.41
CA GLU A 37 2.21 -25.51 -0.03
C GLU A 37 2.84 -24.80 -1.22
N LYS A 38 3.00 -25.49 -2.36
CA LYS A 38 3.51 -24.88 -3.59
C LYS A 38 2.56 -23.81 -4.14
N GLU A 39 1.25 -24.04 -4.06
CA GLU A 39 0.25 -23.06 -4.48
C GLU A 39 0.19 -21.87 -3.51
N LYS A 40 0.35 -22.13 -2.20
CA LYS A 40 0.49 -21.05 -1.20
C LYS A 40 1.67 -20.15 -1.51
N GLN A 41 2.84 -20.73 -1.84
CA GLN A 41 4.04 -19.97 -2.23
C GLN A 41 3.77 -19.06 -3.44
N ILE A 42 3.16 -19.58 -4.50
CA ILE A 42 2.82 -18.78 -5.68
C ILE A 42 1.91 -17.60 -5.32
N LYS A 43 0.92 -17.82 -4.44
CA LYS A 43 0.03 -16.75 -3.98
C LYS A 43 0.75 -15.73 -3.08
N TYR A 44 1.62 -16.18 -2.17
CA TYR A 44 2.42 -15.27 -1.36
C TYR A 44 3.35 -14.40 -2.21
N ASP A 45 3.98 -14.97 -3.24
CA ASP A 45 4.82 -14.20 -4.16
C ASP A 45 4.01 -13.14 -4.91
N LYS A 46 2.77 -13.47 -5.30
CA LYS A 46 1.86 -12.50 -5.91
C LYS A 46 1.51 -11.37 -4.94
N LEU A 47 1.11 -11.70 -3.71
CA LEU A 47 0.75 -10.72 -2.68
C LEU A 47 1.92 -9.83 -2.29
N ARG A 48 3.15 -10.37 -2.28
CA ARG A 48 4.36 -9.58 -2.08
C ARG A 48 4.53 -8.53 -3.18
N LYS A 49 4.40 -8.92 -4.45
CA LYS A 49 4.51 -7.98 -5.57
C LYS A 49 3.41 -6.92 -5.54
N GLU A 50 2.21 -7.30 -5.12
CA GLU A 50 1.10 -6.37 -4.94
C GLU A 50 1.37 -5.36 -3.82
N PHE A 51 1.90 -5.82 -2.69
CA PHE A 51 2.35 -4.93 -1.61
C PHE A 51 3.42 -3.94 -2.09
N GLU A 52 4.47 -4.44 -2.76
CA GLU A 52 5.53 -3.59 -3.32
C GLU A 52 4.96 -2.56 -4.31
N HIS A 53 4.00 -2.97 -5.15
CA HIS A 53 3.32 -2.07 -6.08
C HIS A 53 2.51 -0.98 -5.36
N VAL A 54 1.71 -1.34 -4.34
CA VAL A 54 0.95 -0.38 -3.53
C VAL A 54 1.90 0.65 -2.92
N MET A 55 2.97 0.19 -2.25
CA MET A 55 3.93 1.10 -1.63
C MET A 55 4.52 2.10 -2.62
N HIS A 56 4.97 1.65 -3.80
CA HIS A 56 5.52 2.53 -4.82
C HIS A 56 4.51 3.50 -5.46
N VAL A 57 3.24 3.10 -5.56
CA VAL A 57 2.19 3.99 -6.08
C VAL A 57 1.87 5.07 -5.06
N GLU A 58 1.69 4.70 -3.80
CA GLU A 58 1.31 5.65 -2.75
C GLU A 58 2.47 6.60 -2.40
N GLU A 59 3.71 6.11 -2.39
CA GLU A 59 4.92 6.94 -2.26
C GLU A 59 4.98 8.04 -3.33
N ARG A 60 4.75 7.69 -4.60
CA ARG A 60 4.73 8.67 -5.71
C ARG A 60 3.66 9.74 -5.53
N LYS A 61 2.47 9.38 -5.02
CA LYS A 61 1.42 10.38 -4.73
C LYS A 61 1.86 11.37 -3.65
N ILE A 62 2.52 10.88 -2.61
CA ILE A 62 3.06 11.74 -1.54
C ILE A 62 4.15 12.65 -2.10
N GLU A 63 5.08 12.12 -2.90
CA GLU A 63 6.12 12.92 -3.56
C GLU A 63 5.53 14.03 -4.43
N GLU A 64 4.47 13.75 -5.20
CA GLU A 64 3.79 14.76 -6.01
C GLU A 64 3.17 15.89 -5.17
N ILE A 65 2.58 15.56 -4.01
CA ILE A 65 2.05 16.57 -3.09
C ILE A 65 3.19 17.41 -2.51
N MET A 66 4.28 16.77 -2.09
CA MET A 66 5.45 17.46 -1.52
C MET A 66 6.12 18.39 -2.54
N LYS A 67 6.25 17.97 -3.80
CA LYS A 67 6.79 18.80 -4.89
C LYS A 67 5.90 20.02 -5.12
N LYS A 68 4.59 19.83 -5.26
CA LYS A 68 3.63 20.93 -5.48
C LYS A 68 3.60 21.93 -4.31
N SER A 69 3.64 21.45 -3.06
CA SER A 69 3.68 22.32 -1.88
C SER A 69 4.99 23.12 -1.79
N SER A 70 6.09 22.61 -2.37
CA SER A 70 7.39 23.30 -2.41
C SER A 70 7.49 24.33 -3.55
N GLU A 71 6.77 24.14 -4.66
CA GLU A 71 6.70 25.09 -5.79
C GLU A 71 5.76 26.28 -5.52
N LEU A 72 4.95 26.20 -4.47
CA LEU A 72 4.04 27.26 -3.99
C LEU A 72 4.67 28.21 -2.96
N LEU A 73 5.96 28.03 -2.64
CA LEU A 73 6.78 28.91 -1.80
C LEU A 73 7.72 29.77 -2.66
#